data_AF-A0A933DMX5-F1
#
_entry.id   AF-A0A933DMX5-F1
#
_cell.length_a   1.000
_cell.length_b   1.000
_cell.length_c   1.000
_cell.angle_alpha   90.00
_cell.angle_beta   90.00
_cell.angle_gamma   90.00
#
_symmetry.space_group_name_H-M   'P 1'
#
loop_
_entity.id
_entity.type
_entity.pdbx_description
1 polymer ?
#
loop_
_entity_poly.entity_id
_entity_poly.type
_entity_poly.pdbx_seq_one_letter_code
_entity_poly.pdbx_strand_id
1 'polypeptide(L)'
;MMDAIRVQGFSESEQLLMVGAELMRASRWQKEDKENFLGALERTLALIDFMISDPKWRERTRMLLGLREETARFYAGEAPGDVLELYRAL
;
A
#
# COMPACT_ATOMS: atom_id res chain seq x y z
N MET A 1 2.15 7.16 -14.74
CA MET A 1 1.00 6.57 -14.03
C MET A 1 1.24 5.06 -13.96
N MET A 2 0.97 4.39 -12.84
CA MET A 2 1.07 2.92 -12.77
C MET A 2 -0.14 2.29 -13.48
N ASP A 3 0.10 1.29 -14.32
CA ASP A 3 -0.95 0.63 -15.10
C ASP A 3 -1.36 -0.71 -14.46
N ALA A 4 -2.66 -0.90 -14.25
CA ALA A 4 -3.22 -2.10 -13.61
C ALA A 4 -2.77 -3.40 -14.29
N ILE A 5 -2.78 -3.44 -15.64
CA ILE A 5 -2.39 -4.60 -16.43
C ILE A 5 -0.95 -5.01 -16.13
N ARG A 6 -0.05 -4.02 -16.00
CA ARG A 6 1.35 -4.29 -15.69
C ARG A 6 1.49 -4.85 -14.29
N VAL A 7 0.77 -4.30 -13.32
CA VAL A 7 0.82 -4.75 -11.92
C VAL A 7 0.31 -6.19 -11.78
N GLN A 8 -0.79 -6.53 -12.46
CA GLN A 8 -1.39 -7.87 -12.44
C GLN A 8 -0.55 -8.93 -13.15
N GLY A 9 0.42 -8.54 -13.98
CA GLY A 9 1.38 -9.45 -14.59
C GLY A 9 2.45 -9.99 -13.63
N PHE A 10 2.65 -9.34 -12.47
CA PHE A 10 3.64 -9.76 -11.47
C PHE A 10 3.11 -10.88 -10.56
N SER A 11 4.02 -11.63 -9.95
CA SER A 11 3.72 -12.59 -8.88
C SER A 11 3.21 -11.90 -7.62
N GLU A 12 2.62 -12.67 -6.70
CA GLU A 12 2.11 -12.15 -5.42
C GLU A 12 3.21 -11.50 -4.59
N SER A 13 4.41 -12.10 -4.55
CA SER A 13 5.55 -11.58 -3.79
C SER A 13 6.09 -10.29 -4.40
N GLU A 14 6.13 -10.17 -5.72
CA GLU A 14 6.50 -8.93 -6.40
C GLU A 14 5.48 -7.80 -6.16
N GLN A 15 4.18 -8.13 -6.13
CA GLN A 15 3.14 -7.18 -5.79
C GLN A 15 3.26 -6.68 -4.35
N LEU A 16 3.50 -7.58 -3.39
CA LEU A 16 3.79 -7.21 -2.01
C LEU A 16 5.08 -6.38 -1.90
N LEU A 17 6.12 -6.70 -2.66
CA LEU A 17 7.37 -5.93 -2.66
C LEU A 17 7.15 -4.49 -3.15
N MET A 18 6.30 -4.27 -4.15
CA MET A 18 5.92 -2.93 -4.60
C MET A 18 5.17 -2.16 -3.51
N VAL A 19 4.20 -2.80 -2.85
CA VAL A 19 3.47 -2.21 -1.72
C VAL A 19 4.43 -1.85 -0.58
N GLY A 20 5.32 -2.77 -0.20
CA GLY A 20 6.31 -2.57 0.83
C GLY A 20 7.29 -1.45 0.51
N ALA A 21 7.72 -1.32 -0.75
CA ALA A 21 8.59 -0.23 -1.18
C ALA A 21 7.95 1.15 -1.01
N GLU A 22 6.65 1.29 -1.32
CA GLU A 22 5.95 2.55 -1.12
C GLU A 22 5.62 2.83 0.36
N LEU A 23 5.33 1.81 1.17
CA LEU A 23 5.21 1.97 2.63
C LEU A 23 6.52 2.41 3.29
N MET A 24 7.66 1.84 2.87
CA MET A 24 8.98 2.27 3.33
C MET A 24 9.28 3.72 2.89
N ARG A 25 8.86 4.10 1.68
CA ARG A 25 8.96 5.49 1.21
C ARG A 25 8.08 6.43 2.04
N ALA A 26 6.85 6.02 2.37
CA ALA A 26 5.98 6.78 3.26
C ALA A 26 6.64 6.97 4.63
N SER A 27 7.19 5.92 5.24
CA SER A 27 7.85 5.99 6.56
C SER A 27 9.01 6.99 6.58
N ARG A 28 9.81 7.02 5.50
CA ARG A 28 10.88 8.01 5.35
C ARG A 28 10.36 9.46 5.41
N TRP A 29 9.23 9.75 4.77
CA TRP A 29 8.73 11.12 4.65
C TRP A 29 7.74 11.53 5.74
N GLN A 30 7.22 10.58 6.54
CA GLN A 30 6.12 10.80 7.48
C GLN A 30 6.32 12.01 8.42
N LYS A 31 7.57 12.27 8.83
CA LYS A 31 7.92 13.39 9.74
C LYS A 31 8.66 14.54 9.05
N GLU A 32 8.99 14.38 7.78
CA GLU A 32 9.87 15.30 7.03
C GLU A 32 9.08 16.11 5.99
N ASP A 33 8.22 15.44 5.22
CA ASP A 33 7.53 16.04 4.08
C ASP A 33 6.15 15.40 3.89
N LYS A 34 5.12 16.21 4.16
CA LYS A 34 3.73 15.77 4.08
C LYS A 34 3.30 15.41 2.66
N GLU A 35 3.75 16.13 1.64
CA GLU A 35 3.36 15.87 0.26
C GLU A 35 3.94 14.54 -0.22
N ASN A 36 5.22 14.31 0.06
CA ASN A 36 5.89 13.07 -0.28
C ASN A 36 5.34 11.87 0.52
N PHE A 37 4.97 12.08 1.78
CA PHE A 37 4.29 11.07 2.61
C PHE A 37 2.94 10.67 2.02
N LEU A 38 2.07 11.66 1.77
CA LEU A 38 0.73 11.40 1.22
C LEU A 38 0.80 10.78 -0.18
N GLY A 39 1.70 11.25 -1.04
CA GLY A 39 1.89 10.67 -2.37
C GLY A 39 2.36 9.21 -2.32
N ALA A 40 3.15 8.82 -1.33
CA ALA A 40 3.52 7.41 -1.13
C ALA A 40 2.32 6.56 -0.71
N LEU A 41 1.50 7.04 0.23
CA LEU A 41 0.27 6.36 0.63
C LEU A 41 -0.74 6.22 -0.51
N GLU A 42 -0.89 7.24 -1.37
CA GLU A 42 -1.75 7.17 -2.56
C GLU A 42 -1.31 6.06 -3.51
N ARG A 43 0.00 5.93 -3.73
CA ARG A 43 0.55 4.84 -4.56
C ARG A 43 0.35 3.48 -3.91
N THR A 44 0.53 3.38 -2.58
CA THR A 44 0.22 2.15 -1.83
C THR A 44 -1.25 1.76 -2.00
N LEU A 45 -2.19 2.70 -1.84
CA LEU A 45 -3.63 2.45 -2.04
C LEU A 45 -3.94 1.98 -3.47
N ALA A 46 -3.36 2.63 -4.48
CA ALA A 46 -3.55 2.25 -5.88
C ALA A 46 -3.01 0.83 -6.17
N LEU A 47 -1.86 0.46 -5.62
CA LEU A 47 -1.30 -0.90 -5.75
C LEU A 47 -2.24 -1.93 -5.11
N ILE A 48 -2.75 -1.66 -3.91
CA ILE A 48 -3.68 -2.56 -3.23
C ILE A 48 -4.98 -2.71 -4.04
N ASP A 49 -5.51 -1.63 -4.64
CA ASP A 49 -6.69 -1.68 -5.50
C ASP A 49 -6.48 -2.55 -6.74
N PHE A 50 -5.28 -2.50 -7.34
CA PHE A 50 -4.92 -3.39 -8.45
C PHE A 50 -4.81 -4.86 -8.01
N MET A 51 -4.27 -5.11 -6.80
CA MET A 51 -4.16 -6.46 -6.22
C MET A 51 -5.53 -7.04 -5.83
N ILE A 52 -6.45 -6.23 -5.28
CA ILE A 52 -7.82 -6.68 -4.95
C ILE A 52 -8.56 -7.15 -6.21
N SER A 53 -8.32 -6.48 -7.34
CA SER A 53 -8.92 -6.84 -8.63
C SER A 53 -8.25 -8.03 -9.32
N ASP A 54 -7.15 -8.54 -8.77
CA ASP A 54 -6.36 -9.62 -9.35
C ASP A 54 -6.82 -10.99 -8.81
N PRO A 55 -7.21 -11.94 -9.68
CA PRO A 55 -7.73 -13.24 -9.24
C PRO A 55 -6.82 -14.03 -8.30
N LYS A 56 -5.49 -13.81 -8.32
CA LYS A 56 -4.55 -14.51 -7.42
C LYS A 56 -4.79 -14.18 -5.94
N TRP A 57 -5.37 -13.02 -5.63
CA TRP A 57 -5.64 -12.61 -4.26
C TRP A 57 -7.01 -13.02 -3.73
N ARG A 58 -7.84 -13.75 -4.49
CA ARG A 58 -9.22 -14.07 -4.11
C ARG A 58 -9.36 -14.69 -2.71
N GLU A 59 -8.46 -15.60 -2.35
CA GLU A 59 -8.47 -16.27 -1.03
C GLU A 59 -7.92 -15.39 0.10
N ARG A 60 -7.25 -14.28 -0.23
CA ARG A 60 -6.63 -13.34 0.71
C ARG A 60 -7.15 -11.90 0.56
N THR A 61 -8.28 -11.70 -0.13
CA THR A 61 -8.85 -10.37 -0.36
C THR A 61 -9.13 -9.62 0.94
N ARG A 62 -9.53 -10.34 2.00
CA ARG A 62 -9.76 -9.73 3.32
C ARG A 62 -8.50 -9.08 3.92
N MET A 63 -7.34 -9.70 3.72
CA MET A 63 -6.05 -9.16 4.17
C MET A 63 -5.74 -7.85 3.41
N LEU A 64 -5.94 -7.84 2.10
CA LEU A 64 -5.72 -6.65 1.27
C LEU A 64 -6.67 -5.52 1.64
N LEU A 65 -7.95 -5.81 1.87
CA LEU A 65 -8.92 -4.81 2.32
C LEU A 65 -8.53 -4.22 3.67
N GLY A 66 -8.09 -5.03 4.63
CA GLY A 66 -7.60 -4.55 5.92
C GLY A 66 -6.37 -3.65 5.77
N LEU A 67 -5.40 -4.05 4.95
CA LEU A 67 -4.23 -3.23 4.67
C LEU A 67 -4.62 -1.90 3.99
N ARG A 68 -5.58 -1.94 3.07
CA ARG A 68 -6.14 -0.76 2.40
C ARG A 68 -6.78 0.20 3.39
N GLU A 69 -7.62 -0.32 4.29
CA GLU A 69 -8.31 0.46 5.32
C GLU A 69 -7.31 1.15 6.25
N GLU A 70 -6.33 0.42 6.76
CA GLU A 70 -5.31 1.02 7.64
C GLU A 70 -4.44 2.03 6.90
N THR A 71 -4.06 1.76 5.64
CA THR A 71 -3.37 2.74 4.79
C THR A 71 -4.21 4.01 4.60
N ALA A 72 -5.53 3.87 4.38
CA ALA A 72 -6.45 5.00 4.23
C ALA A 72 -6.58 5.82 5.53
N ARG A 73 -6.56 5.18 6.70
CA ARG A 73 -6.54 5.89 7.99
C ARG A 73 -5.28 6.73 8.17
N PHE A 74 -4.10 6.22 7.75
CA PHE A 74 -2.88 7.04 7.73
C PHE A 74 -3.00 8.21 6.74
N TYR A 75 -3.58 7.98 5.57
CA TYR A 75 -3.79 9.02 4.56
C TYR A 75 -4.73 10.14 5.05
N ALA A 76 -5.82 9.76 5.73
CA ALA A 76 -6.78 10.69 6.32
C ALA A 76 -6.25 11.41 7.56
N GLY A 77 -5.09 11.00 8.11
CA GLY A 77 -4.56 11.53 9.36
C GLY A 77 -5.30 11.03 10.62
N GLU A 78 -6.03 9.92 10.50
CA GLU A 78 -6.82 9.30 11.57
C GLU A 78 -6.08 8.16 12.28
N ALA A 79 -5.03 7.62 11.66
CA ALA A 79 -4.19 6.60 12.27
C ALA A 79 -3.13 7.24 13.17
N PRO A 80 -3.04 6.85 14.45
CA PRO A 80 -1.87 7.16 15.27
C PRO A 80 -0.69 6.28 14.85
N GLY A 81 0.53 6.70 15.18
CA GLY A 81 1.72 5.83 15.10
C GLY A 81 2.56 5.98 13.83
N ASP A 82 3.33 4.94 13.53
CA ASP A 82 4.30 4.91 12.43
C ASP A 82 3.78 4.01 11.30
N VAL A 83 3.80 4.52 10.07
CA VAL A 83 3.37 3.77 8.89
C VAL A 83 4.21 2.49 8.67
N LEU A 84 5.41 2.41 9.27
CA LEU A 84 6.23 1.19 9.28
C LEU A 84 5.52 -0.02 9.91
N GLU A 85 4.50 0.20 10.75
CA GLU A 85 3.66 -0.88 11.28
C GLU A 85 2.91 -1.62 10.16
N LEU A 86 2.48 -0.91 9.11
CA LEU A 86 1.84 -1.52 7.94
C LEU A 86 2.83 -2.41 7.17
N TYR A 87 4.08 -1.97 7.02
CA TYR A 87 5.11 -2.74 6.33
C TYR A 87 5.40 -4.06 7.07
N ARG A 88 5.40 -4.05 8.40
CA ARG A 88 5.61 -5.24 9.22
C ARG A 88 4.45 -6.24 9.19
N ALA A 89 3.29 -5.80 8.70
CA ALA A 89 2.09 -6.63 8.55
C ALA A 89 1.98 -7.31 7.18
N LEU A 90 2.90 -7.03 6.25
CA LEU A 90 3.03 -7.71 4.95
C LEU A 90 3.69 -9.08 5.09
#